data_AF-A0A1G6A4W3-F1
#
_entry.id   AF-A0A1G6A4W3-F1
#
_cell.length_a   1.000
_cell.length_b   1.000
_cell.length_c   1.000
_cell.angle_alpha   90.00
_cell.angle_beta   90.00
_cell.angle_gamma   90.00
#
_symmetry.space_group_name_H-M   'P 1'
#
loop_
_entity.id
_entity.type
_entity.pdbx_description
1 polymer ?
#
loop_
_entity_poly.entity_id
_entity_poly.type
_entity_poly.pdbx_seq_one_letter_code
_entity_poly.pdbx_strand_id
1 'polypeptide(L)' 'MRQGRKTSFEERVEIVNFTIAHEKDYQAAMEKYGVSYQQVYSWVKKFEKQGSQG' A
#
# COMPACT_ATOMS: atom_id res chain seq x y z
N MET A 1 3.91 11.10 -19.10
CA MET A 1 3.85 10.38 -17.81
C MET A 1 3.10 11.28 -16.83
N ARG A 2 1.85 10.97 -16.49
CA ARG A 2 1.11 11.76 -15.48
C ARG A 2 1.89 11.63 -14.17
N GLN A 3 2.30 12.75 -13.57
CA GLN A 3 2.96 12.77 -12.26
C GLN A 3 2.12 11.93 -11.31
N GLY A 4 2.63 10.75 -10.95
CA GLY A 4 1.98 9.90 -9.95
C GLY A 4 1.81 10.72 -8.68
N ARG A 5 0.65 10.63 -8.04
CA ARG A 5 0.37 11.28 -6.75
C ARG A 5 1.58 11.07 -5.83
N LYS A 6 2.15 12.17 -5.31
CA LYS A 6 3.26 12.08 -4.35
C LYS A 6 2.70 11.54 -3.04
N THR A 7 2.79 10.23 -2.84
CA THR A 7 2.45 9.60 -1.57
C THR A 7 3.65 9.68 -0.63
N SER A 8 3.43 10.21 0.58
CA SER A 8 4.43 10.28 1.64
C SER A 8 4.71 8.89 2.21
N PHE A 9 5.84 8.72 2.90
CA PHE A 9 6.16 7.44 3.54
C PHE A 9 5.10 7.03 4.57
N GLU A 10 4.66 7.98 5.41
CA GLU A 10 3.60 7.76 6.40
C GLU A 10 2.28 7.32 5.75
N GLU A 11 1.88 7.97 4.65
CA GLU A 11 0.68 7.60 3.89
C GLU A 11 0.79 6.17 3.33
N ARG A 12 1.96 5.76 2.85
CA ARG A 12 2.16 4.36 2.38
C ARG A 12 2.05 3.36 3.52
N VAL A 13 2.57 3.69 4.70
CA VAL A 13 2.45 2.84 5.90
C VAL A 13 1.00 2.72 6.33
N GLU A 14 0.24 3.82 6.32
CA GLU A 14 -1.20 3.82 6.60
C GLU A 14 -1.97 2.94 5.61
N ILE A 15 -1.70 3.10 4.30
CA ILE A 15 -2.33 2.30 3.24
C ILE A 15 -2.03 0.82 3.43
N VAL A 16 -0.77 0.45 3.69
CA VAL A 16 -0.38 -0.95 3.91
C VAL A 16 -1.06 -1.54 5.13
N ASN A 17 -1.07 -0.82 6.27
CA ASN A 17 -1.74 -1.28 7.48
C ASN A 17 -3.24 -1.44 7.26
N PHE A 18 -3.88 -0.49 6.57
CA PHE A 18 -5.29 -0.59 6.19
C PHE A 18 -5.54 -1.83 5.32
N THR A 19 -4.74 -2.06 4.28
CA THR A 19 -4.88 -3.23 3.41
C THR A 19 -4.71 -4.54 4.18
N ILE A 20 -3.74 -4.65 5.09
CA ILE A 20 -3.52 -5.86 5.90
C ILE A 20 -4.68 -6.09 6.88
N ALA A 21 -5.18 -5.02 7.52
CA ALA A 21 -6.31 -5.09 8.45
C ALA A 21 -7.63 -5.51 7.75
N HIS A 22 -7.76 -5.19 6.46
CA HIS A 22 -8.87 -5.58 5.60
C HIS A 22 -8.58 -6.87 4.81
N GLU A 23 -7.85 -7.83 5.37
CA GLU A 23 -7.59 -9.14 4.76
C GLU A 23 -6.96 -9.08 3.35
N LYS A 24 -6.10 -8.07 3.13
CA LYS A 24 -5.48 -7.77 1.84
C LYS A 24 -6.47 -7.33 0.76
N ASP A 25 -7.53 -6.62 1.15
CA ASP A 25 -8.43 -5.95 0.21
C ASP A 25 -7.74 -4.73 -0.44
N TYR A 26 -7.03 -5.01 -1.53
CA TYR A 26 -6.38 -3.99 -2.33
C TYR A 26 -7.38 -3.08 -3.03
N GLN A 27 -8.58 -3.56 -3.35
CA GLN A 27 -9.59 -2.76 -4.04
C GLN A 27 -10.10 -1.65 -3.12
N ALA A 28 -10.45 -2.01 -1.88
CA ALA A 28 -10.84 -1.03 -0.86
C ALA A 28 -9.75 0.04 -0.63
N ALA A 29 -8.47 -0.35 -0.66
CA ALA A 29 -7.35 0.58 -0.53
C ALA A 29 -7.19 1.50 -1.76
N MET A 30 -7.42 0.98 -2.97
CA MET A 30 -7.42 1.78 -4.19
C MET A 30 -8.54 2.82 -4.17
N GLU A 31 -9.75 2.42 -3.77
CA GLU A 31 -10.93 3.30 -3.72
C GLU A 31 -10.77 4.37 -2.63
N LYS A 32 -10.28 3.98 -1.44
CA LYS A 32 -10.11 4.89 -0.30
C LYS A 32 -8.99 5.92 -0.51
N TYR A 33 -7.86 5.50 -1.08
CA TYR A 33 -6.65 6.35 -1.18
C TYR A 33 -6.33 6.79 -2.60
N GLY A 34 -7.11 6.41 -3.61
CA GLY A 34 -6.89 6.81 -5.01
C GLY A 34 -5.54 6.36 -5.56
N VAL A 35 -5.05 5.21 -5.11
CA VAL A 35 -3.77 4.60 -5.51
C VAL A 35 -3.99 3.43 -6.45
N SER A 36 -2.97 3.06 -7.24
CA SER A 36 -3.05 1.88 -8.09
C SER A 36 -2.82 0.59 -7.31
N TYR A 37 -3.50 -0.49 -7.72
CA TYR A 37 -3.29 -1.85 -7.21
C TYR A 37 -1.81 -2.21 -7.12
N GLN A 38 -1.05 -1.96 -8.20
CA GLN A 38 0.38 -2.27 -8.26
C GLN A 38 1.20 -1.52 -7.21
N GLN A 39 0.80 -0.30 -6.85
CA GLN A 39 1.48 0.47 -5.81
C GLN A 39 1.23 -0.16 -4.44
N VAL A 40 -0.03 -0.43 -4.10
CA VAL A 40 -0.41 -1.06 -2.82
C VAL A 40 0.23 -2.43 -2.67
N TYR A 41 0.12 -3.27 -3.70
CA TYR A 41 0.73 -4.60 -3.71
C TYR A 41 2.25 -4.54 -3.49
N SER A 42 2.95 -3.62 -4.16
CA SER A 42 4.40 -3.45 -3.98
C SER A 42 4.76 -2.96 -2.58
N TRP A 43 3.94 -2.12 -1.96
CA TRP A 43 4.17 -1.63 -0.59
C TRP A 43 3.91 -2.73 0.44
N VAL A 44 2.78 -3.45 0.34
CA VAL A 44 2.45 -4.57 1.22
C VAL A 44 3.53 -5.65 1.14
N LYS A 45 3.95 -6.04 -0.07
CA LYS A 45 5.01 -7.02 -0.27
C LYS A 45 6.36 -6.59 0.33
N LYS A 46 6.71 -5.30 0.22
CA LYS A 46 7.94 -4.76 0.84
C LYS A 46 7.85 -4.77 2.36
N PHE A 47 6.69 -4.43 2.90
CA PHE A 47 6.41 -4.44 4.33
C PHE A 47 6.50 -5.87 4.91
N GLU A 48 5.84 -6.85 4.27
CA GLU A 48 5.92 -8.26 4.65
C GLU A 48 7.36 -8.80 4.55
N LYS A 49 8.10 -8.43 3.49
CA LYS A 49 9.51 -8.85 3.32
C LYS A 49 10.44 -8.25 4.38
N GLN A 50 10.22 -7.00 4.77
CA GLN A 50 11.01 -6.36 5.84
C GLN A 50 10.67 -6.93 7.22
N GLY A 51 9.44 -7.39 7.45
CA GLY A 51 9.06 -8.10 8.67
C GLY A 51 9.48 -9.57 8.72
N SER A 52 9.84 -10.18 7.59
CA SER A 52 10.27 -11.59 7.49
C SER A 52 11.78 -11.79 7.34
N GLN A 53 12.56 -10.71 7.53
CA GLN A 53 14.01 -10.79 7.67
C GLN A 53 14.40 -10.67 9.15
N GLY A 54 14.00 -11.69 9.91
CA GLY A 54 14.50 -11.99 11.25
C GLY A 54 15.20 -13.34 11.22
#